data_AF-A0A966TRF5-F1
#
_entry.id   AF-A0A966TRF5-F1
#
_cell.length_a   1.000
_cell.length_b   1.000
_cell.length_c   1.000
_cell.angle_alpha   90.00
_cell.angle_beta   90.00
_cell.angle_gamma   90.00
#
_symmetry.space_group_name_H-M   'P 1'
#
loop_
_entity.id
_entity.type
_entity.pdbx_description
1 polymer ?
#
loop_
_entity_poly.entity_id
_entity_poly.type
_entity_poly.pdbx_seq_one_letter_code
_entity_poly.pdbx_strand_id
1 'polypeptide(L)'
;TNDDMITVLFFLDDVTPENGPLQVVPGTHTGPLYEHWHAGVFTGAVSDEVAAAFSPKAIPCFGPAGSACLMHTRLLHGSGPNLSNGPRTLFICEYLAEDSYPLHSNHIPSRYQYEVVRGQATGRVRCSSYEMAFPEMPTGASFFDQQAKAS
;
A
#
# COMPACT_ATOMS: atom_id res chain seq x y z
N THR A 1 13.34 -0.79 -7.13
CA THR A 1 14.76 -0.36 -7.31
C THR A 1 14.92 1.03 -6.75
N ASN A 2 14.03 1.96 -7.08
CA ASN A 2 13.75 3.14 -6.28
C ASN A 2 12.29 3.10 -5.78
N ASP A 3 11.87 4.14 -5.07
CA ASP A 3 10.60 4.27 -4.37
C ASP A 3 9.73 5.41 -4.92
N ASP A 4 10.06 5.96 -6.10
CA ASP A 4 9.25 7.00 -6.77
C ASP A 4 7.99 6.35 -7.38
N MET A 5 7.05 6.03 -6.50
CA MET A 5 5.80 5.34 -6.79
C MET A 5 4.67 5.90 -5.95
N ILE A 6 3.51 6.04 -6.58
CA ILE A 6 2.26 6.49 -5.97
C ILE A 6 1.21 5.42 -6.16
N THR A 7 0.55 5.05 -5.06
CA THR A 7 -0.68 4.27 -5.07
C THR A 7 -1.86 5.22 -5.13
N VAL A 8 -2.81 4.94 -6.02
CA VAL A 8 -4.05 5.70 -6.16
C VAL A 8 -5.22 4.78 -5.82
N LEU A 9 -6.02 5.21 -4.85
CA LEU A 9 -7.24 4.52 -4.43
C LEU A 9 -8.42 5.36 -4.91
N PHE A 10 -9.08 4.89 -5.97
CA PHE A 10 -10.32 5.47 -6.47
C PHE A 10 -11.51 4.93 -5.69
N PHE A 11 -12.37 5.83 -5.22
CA PHE A 11 -13.53 5.49 -4.41
C PHE A 11 -14.68 5.16 -5.37
N LEU A 12 -15.03 3.89 -5.50
CA LEU A 12 -16.14 3.48 -6.37
C LEU A 12 -17.50 3.72 -5.71
N ASP A 13 -17.51 3.60 -4.38
CA ASP A 13 -18.62 3.95 -3.49
C ASP A 13 -18.22 5.13 -2.60
N ASP A 14 -19.18 5.71 -1.87
CA ASP A 14 -18.86 6.65 -0.80
C ASP A 14 -17.98 5.98 0.26
N VAL A 15 -16.83 6.58 0.56
CA VAL A 15 -16.01 6.21 1.70
C VAL A 15 -16.41 7.12 2.85
N THR A 16 -16.90 6.54 3.94
CA THR A 16 -17.38 7.27 5.12
C THR A 16 -16.46 6.97 6.31
N PRO A 17 -16.58 7.72 7.43
CA PRO A 17 -15.83 7.39 8.64
C PRO A 17 -16.12 5.98 9.20
N GLU A 18 -17.31 5.43 8.95
CA GLU A 18 -17.81 4.19 9.54
C GLU A 18 -17.54 2.95 8.68
N ASN A 19 -17.39 3.11 7.36
CA ASN A 19 -17.22 1.97 6.45
C ASN A 19 -15.76 1.51 6.29
N GLY A 20 -14.94 1.81 7.31
CA GLY A 20 -13.56 1.37 7.44
C GLY A 20 -12.61 2.10 6.48
N PRO A 21 -12.53 3.45 6.49
CA PRO A 21 -11.70 4.22 5.56
C PRO A 21 -10.21 3.88 5.72
N LEU A 22 -9.43 4.17 4.68
CA LEU A 22 -7.98 4.17 4.78
C LEU A 22 -7.58 5.15 5.89
N GLN A 23 -6.67 4.73 6.76
CA GLN A 23 -6.01 5.60 7.73
C GLN A 23 -4.55 5.72 7.34
N VAL A 24 -4.03 6.95 7.36
CA VAL A 24 -2.65 7.25 6.99
C VAL A 24 -1.97 8.05 8.08
N VAL A 25 -0.65 7.94 8.20
CA VAL A 25 0.13 8.72 9.16
C VAL A 25 0.99 9.72 8.38
N PRO A 26 0.61 11.02 8.34
CA PRO A 26 1.31 12.01 7.53
C PRO A 26 2.81 12.10 7.81
N GLY A 27 3.61 12.28 6.75
CA GLY A 27 5.08 12.45 6.84
C GLY A 27 5.88 11.15 7.01
N THR A 28 5.25 10.02 7.31
CA THR A 28 5.99 8.76 7.55
C THR A 28 6.68 8.19 6.32
N HIS A 29 6.26 8.57 5.12
CA HIS A 29 6.89 8.19 3.85
C HIS A 29 8.35 8.65 3.71
N THR A 30 8.78 9.67 4.47
CA THR A 30 10.18 10.12 4.52
C THR A 30 10.99 9.46 5.64
N GLY A 31 10.35 8.63 6.46
CA GLY A 31 10.95 7.91 7.58
C GLY A 31 11.58 6.58 7.17
N PRO A 32 11.92 5.71 8.13
CA PRO A 32 12.44 4.38 7.84
C PRO A 32 11.38 3.49 7.16
N LEU A 33 11.83 2.39 6.55
CA LEU A 33 10.94 1.31 6.15
C LEU A 33 10.62 0.44 7.36
N TYR A 34 9.35 0.15 7.57
CA TYR A 34 8.89 -0.74 8.64
C TYR A 34 8.69 -2.14 8.06
N GLU A 35 9.21 -3.15 8.75
CA GLU A 35 9.11 -4.54 8.33
C GLU A 35 7.73 -5.12 8.62
N HIS A 36 7.36 -6.16 7.87
CA HIS A 36 6.09 -6.87 7.99
C HIS A 36 6.26 -8.33 8.43
N TRP A 37 7.35 -8.59 9.17
CA TRP A 37 7.76 -9.92 9.62
C TRP A 37 7.67 -10.00 11.15
N HIS A 38 6.88 -10.94 11.67
CA HIS A 38 6.76 -11.18 13.11
C HIS A 38 7.28 -12.60 13.40
N ALA A 39 8.34 -12.72 14.20
CA ALA A 39 8.92 -14.01 14.59
C ALA A 39 9.19 -14.98 13.41
N GLY A 40 9.61 -14.45 12.25
CA GLY A 40 9.88 -15.24 11.04
C GLY A 40 8.68 -15.53 10.16
N VAL A 41 7.49 -15.01 10.48
CA VAL A 41 6.27 -15.12 9.67
C VAL A 41 6.00 -13.79 8.98
N PHE A 42 5.79 -13.80 7.67
CA PHE A 42 5.38 -12.60 6.94
C PHE A 42 3.89 -12.35 7.16
N THR A 43 3.58 -11.39 8.03
CA THR A 43 2.22 -11.10 8.49
C THR A 43 1.50 -10.10 7.60
N GLY A 44 2.24 -9.27 6.87
CA GLY A 44 1.67 -8.10 6.20
C GLY A 44 1.25 -7.00 7.18
N ALA A 45 1.70 -7.02 8.43
CA ALA A 45 1.48 -5.94 9.39
C ALA A 45 2.81 -5.46 9.96
N VAL A 46 2.91 -4.16 10.25
CA VAL A 46 4.01 -3.64 11.06
C VAL A 46 3.91 -4.17 12.50
N SER A 47 5.00 -4.13 13.26
CA SER A 47 4.99 -4.56 14.65
C SER A 47 3.97 -3.80 15.51
N ASP A 48 3.46 -4.45 16.55
CA ASP A 48 2.51 -3.84 17.48
C ASP A 48 3.07 -2.56 18.13
N GLU A 49 4.37 -2.50 18.36
CA GLU A 49 5.05 -1.30 18.87
C GLU A 49 4.95 -0.13 17.88
N VAL A 50 5.24 -0.38 16.60
CA VAL A 50 5.11 0.63 15.53
C VAL A 50 3.65 1.04 15.39
N ALA A 51 2.73 0.07 15.34
CA ALA A 51 1.30 0.34 15.26
C ALA A 51 0.82 1.21 16.43
N ALA A 52 1.18 0.87 17.67
CA ALA A 52 0.80 1.63 18.86
C ALA A 52 1.40 3.05 18.87
N ALA A 53 2.65 3.21 18.42
CA ALA A 53 3.33 4.51 18.38
C ALA A 53 2.72 5.49 17.36
N PHE A 54 2.15 4.99 16.26
CA PHE A 54 1.66 5.81 15.16
C PHE A 54 0.13 5.89 15.06
N SER A 55 -0.63 4.92 15.58
CA SER A 55 -2.10 4.96 15.55
C SER A 55 -2.71 6.26 16.08
N PRO A 56 -2.22 6.88 17.18
CA PRO A 56 -2.74 8.16 17.66
C PRO A 56 -2.53 9.34 16.71
N LYS A 57 -1.65 9.18 15.70
CA LYS A 57 -1.32 10.21 14.70
C LYS A 57 -1.96 9.92 13.34
N ALA A 58 -2.68 8.80 13.22
CA ALA A 58 -3.33 8.42 11.99
C ALA A 58 -4.53 9.33 11.72
N ILE A 59 -4.71 9.70 10.45
CA ILE A 59 -5.87 10.46 9.97
C ILE A 59 -6.64 9.61 8.96
N PRO A 60 -7.98 9.61 9.00
CA PRO A 60 -8.79 8.87 8.04
C PRO A 60 -8.88 9.64 6.71
N CYS A 61 -8.87 8.89 5.61
CA CYS A 61 -9.11 9.39 4.25
C CYS A 61 -10.46 8.87 3.77
N PHE A 62 -11.42 9.77 3.65
CA PHE A 62 -12.79 9.47 3.25
C PHE A 62 -13.33 10.58 2.33
N GLY A 63 -14.40 10.30 1.60
CA GLY A 63 -14.93 11.19 0.57
C GLY A 63 -16.00 10.51 -0.29
N PRO A 64 -16.75 11.28 -1.08
CA PRO A 64 -17.81 10.73 -1.93
C PRO A 64 -17.24 9.85 -3.05
N ALA A 65 -18.09 8.99 -3.61
CA ALA A 65 -17.81 8.21 -4.81
C ALA A 65 -17.24 9.10 -5.93
N GLY A 66 -16.23 8.60 -6.64
CA GLY A 66 -15.47 9.34 -7.65
C GLY A 66 -14.28 10.14 -7.08
N SER A 67 -14.12 10.23 -5.76
CA SER A 67 -12.91 10.78 -5.15
C SER A 67 -11.71 9.85 -5.34
N ALA A 68 -10.50 10.40 -5.21
CA ALA A 68 -9.26 9.63 -5.23
C ALA A 68 -8.35 10.02 -4.08
N CYS A 69 -7.78 9.02 -3.40
CA CYS A 69 -6.70 9.20 -2.44
C CYS A 69 -5.38 8.78 -3.10
N LEU A 70 -4.42 9.70 -3.15
CA LEU A 70 -3.08 9.45 -3.68
C LEU A 70 -2.10 9.38 -2.51
N MET A 71 -1.36 8.29 -2.41
CA MET A 71 -0.37 8.10 -1.34
C MET A 71 0.96 7.57 -1.87
N HIS A 72 2.04 8.00 -1.24
CA HIS A 72 3.35 7.43 -1.47
C HIS A 72 3.40 5.98 -0.96
N THR A 73 4.05 5.07 -1.68
CA THR A 73 4.09 3.63 -1.33
C THR A 73 4.67 3.34 0.07
N ARG A 74 5.52 4.23 0.60
CA ARG A 74 6.14 4.12 1.93
C ARG A 74 5.32 4.73 3.07
N LEU A 75 4.21 5.39 2.77
CA LEU A 75 3.39 6.03 3.81
C LEU A 75 2.82 4.95 4.72
N LEU A 76 3.01 5.06 6.03
CA LEU A 76 2.34 4.16 6.98
C LEU A 76 0.84 4.33 6.82
N HIS A 77 0.17 3.22 6.54
CA HIS A 77 -1.25 3.18 6.30
C HIS A 77 -1.86 1.85 6.77
N GLY A 78 -3.16 1.87 7.00
CA GLY A 78 -3.98 0.71 7.33
C GLY A 78 -5.45 1.03 7.06
N SER A 79 -6.36 0.09 7.28
CA SER A 79 -7.80 0.38 7.27
C SER A 79 -8.42 -0.07 8.58
N GLY A 80 -9.37 0.72 9.08
CA GLY A 80 -10.22 0.27 10.18
C GLY A 80 -11.21 -0.81 9.72
N PRO A 81 -11.87 -1.52 10.65
CA PRO A 81 -12.95 -2.43 10.31
C PRO A 81 -14.11 -1.67 9.65
N ASN A 82 -14.76 -2.30 8.67
CA ASN A 82 -16.00 -1.77 8.12
C ASN A 82 -17.16 -2.12 9.08
N LEU A 83 -17.71 -1.08 9.72
CA LEU A 83 -18.80 -1.20 10.69
C LEU A 83 -20.18 -0.87 10.09
N SER A 84 -20.23 -0.66 8.77
CA SER A 84 -21.46 -0.36 8.04
C SER A 84 -22.16 -1.64 7.57
N ASN A 85 -23.37 -1.48 7.00
CA ASN A 85 -24.17 -2.59 6.48
C ASN A 85 -23.86 -2.95 5.01
N GLY A 86 -22.85 -2.33 4.40
CA GLY A 86 -22.54 -2.48 2.99
C GLY A 86 -21.04 -2.62 2.72
N PRO A 87 -20.65 -3.10 1.52
CA PRO A 87 -19.25 -3.12 1.13
C PRO A 87 -18.70 -1.70 0.96
N ARG A 88 -17.37 -1.59 1.04
CA ARG A 88 -16.62 -0.41 0.61
C ARG A 88 -15.70 -0.81 -0.53
N THR A 89 -16.03 -0.41 -1.76
CA THR A 89 -15.28 -0.81 -2.95
C THR A 89 -14.29 0.26 -3.38
N LEU A 90 -13.04 -0.15 -3.57
CA LEU A 90 -11.97 0.69 -4.08
C LEU A 90 -11.40 0.08 -5.35
N PHE A 91 -11.08 0.92 -6.33
CA PHE A 91 -10.19 0.53 -7.42
C PHE A 91 -8.80 1.08 -7.12
N ILE A 92 -7.82 0.18 -6.97
CA ILE A 92 -6.45 0.55 -6.60
C ILE A 92 -5.55 0.30 -7.80
N CYS A 93 -4.75 1.32 -8.14
CA CYS A 93 -3.70 1.19 -9.15
C CYS A 93 -2.44 1.93 -8.69
N GLU A 94 -1.31 1.57 -9.29
CA GLU A 94 -0.02 2.13 -8.95
C GLU A 94 0.59 2.80 -10.17
N TYR A 95 1.16 3.99 -9.97
CA TYR A 95 1.97 4.67 -10.95
C TYR A 95 3.39 4.76 -10.40
N LEU A 96 4.34 4.30 -11.21
CA LEU A 96 5.77 4.31 -10.90
C LEU A 96 6.50 5.17 -11.92
N ALA A 97 7.61 5.79 -11.50
CA ALA A 97 8.56 6.35 -12.44
C ALA A 97 9.03 5.26 -13.42
N GLU A 98 9.22 5.60 -14.69
CA GLU A 98 9.61 4.63 -15.73
C GLU A 98 10.95 3.94 -15.43
N ASP A 99 11.83 4.60 -14.67
CA ASP A 99 13.12 4.06 -14.23
C ASP A 99 13.05 3.24 -12.92
N SER A 100 11.85 3.03 -12.36
CA SER A 100 11.60 2.23 -11.15
C SER A 100 11.20 0.80 -11.51
N TYR A 101 12.19 -0.08 -11.56
CA TYR A 101 11.97 -1.51 -11.78
C TYR A 101 11.67 -2.27 -10.48
N PRO A 102 10.79 -3.30 -10.50
CA PRO A 102 10.52 -4.10 -9.33
C PRO A 102 11.76 -4.93 -8.95
N LEU A 103 11.86 -5.26 -7.67
CA LEU A 103 12.87 -6.20 -7.16
C LEU A 103 12.30 -7.61 -6.96
N HIS A 104 10.99 -7.78 -7.11
CA HIS A 104 10.31 -9.05 -6.96
C HIS A 104 9.11 -9.17 -7.91
N SER A 105 8.69 -10.39 -8.18
CA SER A 105 7.57 -10.68 -9.07
C SER A 105 6.26 -10.17 -8.47
N ASN A 106 5.39 -9.59 -9.30
CA ASN A 106 4.04 -9.27 -8.88
C ASN A 106 3.19 -10.55 -8.88
N HIS A 107 2.55 -10.86 -7.74
CA HIS A 107 1.67 -12.02 -7.59
C HIS A 107 0.32 -11.86 -8.32
N ILE A 108 -0.05 -10.63 -8.70
CA ILE A 108 -1.22 -10.31 -9.54
C ILE A 108 -0.73 -9.56 -10.79
N PRO A 109 -0.23 -10.28 -11.82
CA PRO A 109 0.28 -9.64 -13.02
C PRO A 109 -0.82 -8.89 -13.78
N SER A 110 -0.46 -7.74 -14.34
CA SER A 110 -1.36 -6.92 -15.16
C SER A 110 -0.82 -6.82 -16.58
N ARG A 111 -1.72 -6.86 -17.57
CA ARG A 111 -1.37 -6.59 -18.98
C ARG A 111 -0.85 -5.16 -19.21
N TYR A 112 -1.15 -4.25 -18.27
CA TYR A 112 -0.76 -2.84 -18.30
C TYR A 112 0.54 -2.56 -17.54
N GLN A 113 1.20 -3.61 -17.01
CA GLN A 113 2.45 -3.44 -16.27
C GLN A 113 3.52 -2.82 -17.18
N TYR A 114 4.14 -1.72 -16.72
CA TYR A 114 5.13 -0.90 -17.44
C TYR A 114 4.61 -0.15 -18.67
N GLU A 115 3.29 -0.01 -18.83
CA GLU A 115 2.77 0.89 -19.85
C GLU A 115 3.14 2.35 -19.52
N VAL A 116 3.83 3.02 -20.43
CA VAL A 116 4.19 4.43 -20.28
C VAL A 116 2.98 5.30 -20.57
N VAL A 117 2.28 5.73 -19.51
CA VAL A 117 1.10 6.61 -19.60
C VAL A 117 1.46 8.09 -19.77
N ARG A 118 2.70 8.48 -19.43
CA ARG A 118 3.22 9.84 -19.59
C ARG A 118 4.74 9.82 -19.75
N GLY A 119 5.26 10.60 -20.69
CA GLY A 119 6.70 10.68 -20.96
C GLY A 119 7.14 9.69 -22.04
N GLN A 120 8.39 9.23 -21.96
CA GLN A 120 9.01 8.31 -22.90
C GLN A 120 9.87 7.31 -22.13
N ALA A 121 10.00 6.09 -22.66
CA ALA A 121 10.89 5.09 -22.09
C ALA A 121 12.36 5.55 -22.22
N THR A 122 13.11 5.47 -21.12
CA THR A 122 14.52 5.87 -21.08
C THR A 122 15.46 4.67 -21.23
N GLY A 123 14.97 3.46 -20.96
CA GLY A 123 15.79 2.25 -20.95
C GLY A 123 16.80 2.23 -19.80
N ARG A 124 16.58 3.03 -18.75
CA ARG A 124 17.46 3.13 -17.58
C ARG A 124 16.74 2.61 -16.34
N VAL A 125 17.54 2.17 -15.38
CA VAL A 125 17.09 1.84 -14.04
C VAL A 125 17.78 2.77 -13.06
N ARG A 126 17.02 3.36 -12.14
CA ARG A 126 17.55 4.15 -11.02
C ARG A 126 17.33 3.40 -9.71
N CYS A 127 18.35 3.41 -8.86
CA CYS A 127 18.31 2.78 -7.55
C CYS A 127 18.38 3.83 -6.44
N SER A 128 17.48 3.75 -5.46
CA SER A 128 17.57 4.48 -4.20
C SER A 128 18.39 3.67 -3.19
N SER A 129 19.05 4.34 -2.24
CA SER A 129 19.79 3.67 -1.16
C SER A 129 18.83 3.29 -0.02
N TYR A 130 18.35 2.05 0.01
CA TYR A 130 17.56 1.50 1.11
C TYR A 130 17.83 -0.01 1.28
N GLU A 131 17.45 -0.54 2.44
CA GLU A 131 17.45 -1.97 2.74
C GLU A 131 16.05 -2.37 3.22
N MET A 132 15.63 -3.59 2.89
CA MET A 132 14.37 -4.17 3.35
C MET A 132 14.49 -5.69 3.40
N ALA A 133 13.80 -6.32 4.34
CA ALA A 133 13.53 -7.75 4.27
C ALA A 133 12.73 -8.07 3.00
N PHE A 134 13.15 -9.13 2.29
CA PHE A 134 12.45 -9.57 1.09
C PHE A 134 11.05 -10.09 1.45
N PRO A 135 9.97 -9.67 0.79
CA PRO A 135 8.62 -10.11 1.15
C PRO A 135 8.35 -11.55 0.71
N GLU A 136 7.47 -12.24 1.44
CA GLU A 136 6.98 -13.57 1.03
C GLU A 136 5.93 -13.42 -0.09
N MET A 137 6.03 -14.24 -1.16
CA MET A 137 5.01 -14.29 -2.19
C MET A 137 3.69 -14.82 -1.61
N PRO A 138 2.59 -14.04 -1.65
CA PRO A 138 1.30 -14.51 -1.20
C PRO A 138 0.83 -15.69 -2.06
N THR A 139 0.29 -16.72 -1.42
CA THR A 139 -0.30 -17.89 -2.10
C THR A 139 -1.79 -17.72 -2.38
N GLY A 140 -2.44 -16.74 -1.75
CA GLY A 140 -3.86 -16.42 -1.90
C GLY A 140 -4.06 -15.05 -2.54
N ALA A 141 -5.30 -14.75 -2.95
CA ALA A 141 -5.66 -13.48 -3.56
C ALA A 141 -5.98 -12.38 -2.53
N SER A 142 -6.21 -12.75 -1.27
CA SER A 142 -6.58 -11.81 -0.19
C SER A 142 -5.43 -11.61 0.78
N PHE A 143 -5.10 -10.35 1.04
CA PHE A 143 -4.14 -9.96 2.07
C PHE A 143 -4.58 -10.39 3.48
N PHE A 144 -5.89 -10.46 3.72
CA PHE A 144 -6.43 -10.92 5.00
C PHE A 144 -6.10 -12.39 5.27
N ASP A 145 -5.98 -13.23 4.22
CA ASP A 145 -5.58 -14.63 4.37
C ASP A 145 -4.14 -14.73 4.88
N GLN A 146 -3.30 -13.75 4.55
CA GLN A 146 -1.90 -13.69 4.99
C GLN A 146 -1.79 -13.21 6.44
N GLN A 147 -2.58 -12.20 6.82
CA GLN A 147 -2.67 -11.73 8.21
C GLN A 147 -3.22 -12.80 9.17
N ALA A 148 -4.16 -13.64 8.72
CA ALA A 148 -4.71 -14.73 9.51
C ALA A 148 -3.70 -15.85 9.85
N LYS A 149 -2.55 -15.92 9.17
CA LYS A 149 -1.48 -16.89 9.48
C LYS A 149 -0.67 -16.50 10.73
N ALA A 150 -0.75 -15.23 11.14
CA ALA A 150 0.02 -14.66 12.24
C ALA A 150 -0.71 -14.68 13.59
N SER A 151 -2.00 -15.02 13.58
CA SER A 151 -2.90 -15.08 14.74
C SER A 151 -3.03 -16.46 15.34
#